data_AF-A0A496Q0B3-F1
#
_entry.id   AF-A0A496Q0B3-F1
#
_cell.length_a   1.000
_cell.length_b   1.000
_cell.length_c   1.000
_cell.angle_alpha   90.00
_cell.angle_beta   90.00
_cell.angle_gamma   90.00
#
_symmetry.space_group_name_H-M   'P 1'
#
loop_
_entity.id
_entity.type
_entity.pdbx_description
1 polymer ?
#
loop_
_entity_poly.entity_id
_entity_poly.type
_entity_poly.pdbx_seq_one_letter_code
_entity_poly.pdbx_strand_id
1 'polypeptide(L)'
;MRTLEDFSKAEQVQPFLGSSYGFAVFPTIGKGGMGIGGAHGKGWVFRGGLSTGMTRMTQVTFGLQLGGQTFSQIIFFEDERAYENFTGGKFEFGAQASAVAITAGASASASTAGGASAGAGSSQAKADYSGGMAVFSRAKGGLMYEASLGGQKFSFHPYE
;
A
#
# COMPACT_ATOMS: atom_id res chain seq x y z
N MET A 1 -7.79 14.33 -6.37
CA MET A 1 -6.55 13.50 -6.42
C MET A 1 -6.99 12.11 -6.87
N ARG A 2 -6.77 11.73 -8.13
CA ARG A 2 -7.37 10.52 -8.73
C ARG A 2 -7.13 9.23 -7.93
N THR A 3 -5.96 9.07 -7.30
CA THR A 3 -5.66 7.91 -6.46
C THR A 3 -6.48 7.84 -5.16
N LEU A 4 -6.74 8.98 -4.52
CA LEU A 4 -7.55 8.99 -3.30
C LEU A 4 -9.02 8.66 -3.62
N GLU A 5 -9.54 9.18 -4.73
CA GLU A 5 -10.87 8.83 -5.26
C GLU A 5 -10.98 7.34 -5.63
N ASP A 6 -9.88 6.78 -6.11
CA ASP A 6 -9.75 5.38 -6.48
C ASP A 6 -9.78 4.45 -5.25
N PHE A 7 -9.17 4.88 -4.14
CA PHE A 7 -9.20 4.16 -2.87
C PHE A 7 -10.51 4.37 -2.11
N SER A 8 -11.13 5.55 -2.18
CA SER A 8 -12.40 5.82 -1.49
C SER A 8 -13.57 4.99 -2.04
N LYS A 9 -13.46 4.52 -3.28
CA LYS A 9 -14.42 3.58 -3.89
C LYS A 9 -14.32 2.16 -3.33
N ALA A 10 -13.22 1.80 -2.70
CA ALA A 10 -13.07 0.48 -2.09
C ALA A 10 -13.69 0.50 -0.68
N GLU A 11 -14.74 -0.29 -0.48
CA GLU A 11 -15.45 -0.39 0.81
C GLU A 11 -14.51 -0.75 1.97
N GLN A 12 -13.45 -1.50 1.69
CA GLN A 12 -12.41 -1.88 2.66
C GLN A 12 -11.59 -0.69 3.19
N VAL A 13 -11.52 0.41 2.43
CA VAL A 13 -10.74 1.61 2.79
C VAL A 13 -11.58 2.64 3.54
N GLN A 14 -12.89 2.68 3.27
CA GLN A 14 -13.78 3.71 3.82
C GLN A 14 -13.72 3.86 5.34
N PRO A 15 -13.66 2.78 6.14
CA PRO A 15 -13.54 2.91 7.60
C PRO A 15 -12.31 3.72 8.02
N PHE A 16 -11.19 3.56 7.32
CA PHE A 16 -9.91 4.18 7.65
C PHE A 16 -9.82 5.65 7.27
N LEU A 17 -10.49 6.07 6.19
CA LEU A 17 -10.47 7.46 5.73
C LEU A 17 -11.02 8.43 6.78
N GLY A 18 -12.00 7.99 7.59
CA GLY A 18 -12.62 8.80 8.64
C GLY A 18 -12.03 8.57 10.04
N SER A 19 -11.41 7.42 10.31
CA SER A 19 -10.94 7.06 11.65
C SER A 19 -9.44 7.21 11.87
N SER A 20 -8.63 7.33 10.81
CA SER A 20 -7.17 7.44 10.94
C SER A 20 -6.72 8.81 11.46
N TYR A 21 -5.63 8.84 12.22
CA TYR A 21 -4.94 10.09 12.57
C TYR A 21 -4.39 10.82 11.32
N GLY A 22 -3.94 10.06 10.33
CA GLY A 22 -3.48 10.55 9.04
C GLY A 22 -3.21 9.41 8.06
N PHE A 23 -2.75 9.75 6.87
CA PHE A 23 -2.40 8.74 5.86
C PHE A 23 -1.30 9.19 4.92
N ALA A 24 -0.53 8.24 4.38
CA ALA A 24 0.39 8.44 3.27
C ALA A 24 -0.17 7.79 2.01
N VAL A 25 -0.19 8.51 0.89
CA VAL A 25 -0.68 8.01 -0.40
C VAL A 25 0.44 8.04 -1.44
N PHE A 26 0.61 6.92 -2.13
CA PHE A 26 1.55 6.72 -3.23
C PHE A 26 0.75 6.45 -4.50
N PRO A 27 0.55 7.47 -5.35
CA PRO A 27 -0.22 7.30 -6.59
C PRO A 27 0.36 6.26 -7.52
N THR A 28 1.68 6.22 -7.66
CA THR A 28 2.35 5.28 -8.56
C THR A 28 3.64 4.82 -7.92
N ILE A 29 3.73 3.52 -7.71
CA ILE A 29 4.94 2.79 -7.39
C ILE A 29 5.26 1.91 -8.58
N GLY A 30 6.45 2.09 -9.15
CA GLY A 30 6.99 1.21 -10.18
C GLY A 30 7.82 0.12 -9.54
N LYS A 31 7.59 -1.13 -9.96
CA LYS A 31 8.31 -2.32 -9.52
C LYS A 31 8.86 -3.03 -10.77
N GLY A 32 10.12 -3.43 -10.76
CA GLY A 32 10.75 -4.10 -11.91
C GLY A 32 12.09 -4.75 -11.55
N GLY A 33 12.54 -5.72 -12.36
CA GLY A 33 13.80 -6.42 -12.15
C GLY A 33 13.97 -7.63 -13.07
N MET A 34 15.14 -8.26 -13.01
CA MET A 34 15.38 -9.59 -13.59
C MET A 34 16.36 -10.32 -12.67
N GLY A 35 15.83 -11.16 -11.77
CA GLY A 35 16.58 -11.83 -10.70
C GLY A 35 16.77 -10.98 -9.43
N ILE A 36 17.24 -9.74 -9.58
CA ILE A 36 17.21 -8.73 -8.51
C ILE A 36 16.28 -7.61 -8.98
N GLY A 37 15.28 -7.30 -8.16
CA GLY A 37 14.28 -6.28 -8.44
C GLY A 37 14.30 -5.15 -7.42
N GLY A 38 13.62 -4.07 -7.79
CA GLY A 38 13.33 -3.00 -6.87
C GLY A 38 11.95 -2.42 -7.10
N ALA A 39 11.46 -1.69 -6.10
CA ALA A 39 10.32 -0.82 -6.24
C ALA A 39 10.69 0.60 -5.82
N HIS A 40 10.11 1.59 -6.49
CA HIS A 40 10.26 2.99 -6.13
C HIS A 40 8.97 3.77 -6.41
N GLY A 41 8.60 4.66 -5.49
CA GLY A 41 7.43 5.53 -5.65
C GLY A 41 7.56 6.82 -4.85
N LYS A 42 6.86 7.85 -5.33
CA LYS A 42 6.69 9.12 -4.60
C LYS A 42 5.26 9.20 -4.07
N GLY A 43 5.11 9.85 -2.92
CA GLY A 43 3.83 10.01 -2.26
C GLY A 43 3.76 11.29 -1.44
N TRP A 44 2.61 11.46 -0.81
CA TRP A 44 2.27 12.61 0.03
C TRP A 44 1.67 12.12 1.34
N VAL A 45 1.96 12.81 2.42
CA VAL A 45 1.45 12.50 3.76
C VAL A 45 0.44 13.54 4.18
N PHE A 46 -0.70 13.11 4.69
CA PHE A 46 -1.81 13.94 5.09
C PHE A 46 -2.14 13.76 6.57
N ARG A 47 -2.55 14.85 7.23
CA ARG A 47 -3.10 14.87 8.59
C ARG A 47 -4.20 15.91 8.65
N GLY A 48 -5.37 15.56 9.19
CA GLY A 48 -6.51 16.50 9.27
C GLY A 48 -6.94 17.10 7.92
N GLY A 49 -6.77 16.36 6.82
CA GLY A 49 -7.07 16.84 5.46
C GLY A 49 -6.00 17.73 4.82
N LEU A 50 -4.95 18.12 5.55
CA LEU A 50 -3.85 18.93 5.04
C LEU A 50 -2.66 18.06 4.64
N SER A 51 -2.03 18.37 3.51
CA SER A 51 -0.78 17.74 3.11
C SER A 51 0.36 18.29 3.96
N THR A 52 1.06 17.41 4.66
CA THR A 52 2.10 17.72 5.65
C THR A 52 3.53 17.56 5.11
N GLY A 53 3.68 16.88 3.97
CA GLY A 53 4.97 16.71 3.32
C GLY A 53 4.97 15.64 2.24
N MET A 54 6.15 15.47 1.63
CA MET A 54 6.40 14.45 0.62
C MET A 54 7.06 13.22 1.24
N THR A 55 6.71 12.05 0.71
CA THR A 55 7.35 10.79 1.08
C THR A 55 7.86 10.05 -0.16
N ARG A 56 8.94 9.28 -0.01
CA ARG A 56 9.46 8.38 -1.03
C ARG A 56 9.54 6.98 -0.46
N MET A 57 9.12 6.00 -1.26
CA MET A 57 9.25 4.58 -0.94
C MET A 57 10.28 3.94 -1.87
N THR A 58 11.18 3.13 -1.31
CA THR A 58 12.09 2.24 -2.02
C THR A 58 12.00 0.83 -1.46
N GLN A 59 12.14 -0.18 -2.31
CA GLN A 59 12.19 -1.58 -1.90
C GLN A 59 13.23 -2.31 -2.74
N VAL A 60 13.96 -3.25 -2.12
CA VAL A 60 14.83 -4.20 -2.82
C VAL A 60 14.23 -5.58 -2.67
N THR A 61 14.09 -6.30 -3.77
CA THR A 61 13.52 -7.65 -3.81
C THR A 61 14.49 -8.62 -4.50
N PHE A 62 14.65 -9.81 -3.93
CA PHE A 62 15.39 -10.92 -4.54
C PHE A 62 14.40 -11.95 -5.07
N GLY A 63 14.43 -12.25 -6.36
CA GLY A 63 13.51 -13.21 -6.98
C GLY A 63 13.27 -12.97 -8.46
N LEU A 64 12.62 -13.94 -9.11
CA LEU A 64 12.28 -13.90 -10.53
C LEU A 64 11.13 -12.91 -10.78
N GLN A 65 11.42 -11.61 -10.63
CA GLN A 65 10.45 -10.55 -10.86
C GLN A 65 10.38 -10.25 -12.37
N LEU A 66 9.84 -11.17 -13.16
CA LEU A 66 9.72 -10.98 -14.60
C LEU A 66 8.62 -9.96 -14.93
N GLY A 67 9.03 -8.70 -15.07
CA GLY A 67 8.20 -7.65 -15.65
C GLY A 67 8.16 -6.35 -14.84
N GLY A 68 7.74 -5.28 -15.54
CA GLY A 68 7.40 -4.00 -14.93
C GLY A 68 5.97 -4.02 -14.41
N GLN A 69 5.79 -3.81 -13.11
CA GLN A 69 4.48 -3.68 -12.46
C GLN A 69 4.32 -2.26 -11.95
N THR A 70 3.10 -1.73 -12.02
CA THR A 70 2.75 -0.47 -11.36
C THR A 70 1.52 -0.64 -10.49
N PHE A 71 1.59 -0.10 -9.28
CA PHE A 71 0.49 -0.12 -8.33
C PHE A 71 0.40 1.22 -7.59
N SER A 72 -0.74 1.49 -6.99
CA SER A 72 -0.92 2.56 -6.01
C SER A 72 -0.98 1.96 -4.61
N GLN A 73 -0.50 2.69 -3.61
CA GLN A 73 -0.49 2.28 -2.21
C GLN A 73 -1.02 3.41 -1.32
N ILE A 74 -1.73 3.07 -0.27
CA ILE A 74 -2.12 3.99 0.80
C ILE A 74 -1.82 3.34 2.15
N ILE A 75 -1.29 4.12 3.09
CA ILE A 75 -0.93 3.71 4.45
C ILE A 75 -1.72 4.60 5.39
N PHE A 76 -2.59 4.02 6.19
CA PHE A 76 -3.30 4.72 7.26
C PHE A 76 -2.56 4.58 8.57
N PHE A 77 -2.50 5.66 9.34
CA PHE A 77 -1.93 5.70 10.67
C PHE A 77 -3.07 5.71 11.70
N GLU A 78 -3.04 4.76 12.63
CA GLU A 78 -4.05 4.60 13.67
C GLU A 78 -4.02 5.79 14.64
N ASP A 79 -2.83 6.09 15.15
CA ASP A 79 -2.58 7.06 16.21
C ASP A 79 -1.43 8.01 15.82
N GLU A 80 -1.22 9.02 16.67
CA GLU A 80 -0.13 9.99 16.54
C GLU A 80 1.25 9.32 16.52
N ARG A 81 1.46 8.30 17.36
CA ARG A 81 2.70 7.55 17.44
C ARG A 81 3.05 6.89 16.11
N ALA A 82 2.08 6.24 15.45
CA ALA A 82 2.29 5.60 14.15
C ALA A 82 2.61 6.63 13.06
N TYR A 83 1.92 7.77 13.09
CA TYR A 83 2.19 8.88 12.18
C TYR A 83 3.62 9.43 12.40
N GLU A 84 3.99 9.73 13.65
CA GLU A 84 5.30 10.28 13.99
C GLU A 84 6.43 9.32 13.66
N ASN A 85 6.25 8.03 13.93
CA ASN A 85 7.20 7.00 13.55
C ASN A 85 7.46 6.97 12.04
N PHE A 86 6.41 7.15 11.23
CA PHE A 86 6.53 7.21 9.78
C PHE A 86 7.18 8.53 9.30
N THR A 87 6.82 9.65 9.92
CA THR A 87 7.30 10.99 9.55
C THR A 87 8.62 11.40 10.21
N GLY A 88 9.17 10.59 11.13
CA GLY A 88 10.40 10.89 11.88
C GLY A 88 11.69 10.88 11.05
N GLY A 89 11.60 10.75 9.72
CA GLY A 89 12.71 10.85 8.79
C GLY A 89 12.84 9.62 7.90
N LYS A 90 13.26 8.49 8.49
CA LYS A 90 13.37 7.20 7.79
C LYS A 90 12.57 6.13 8.54
N PHE A 91 11.73 5.42 7.81
CA PHE A 91 10.92 4.32 8.32
C PHE A 91 11.13 3.07 7.46
N GLU A 92 11.16 1.88 8.06
CA GLU A 92 11.28 0.62 7.35
C GLU A 92 10.26 -0.37 7.92
N PHE A 93 9.47 -0.99 7.05
CA PHE A 93 8.59 -2.07 7.48
C PHE A 93 9.45 -3.28 7.87
N GLY A 94 9.21 -3.80 9.08
CA GLY A 94 9.88 -5.00 9.56
C GLY A 94 9.63 -6.21 8.65
N ALA A 95 10.50 -7.22 8.73
CA ALA A 95 10.43 -8.40 7.87
C ALA A 95 9.10 -9.18 7.98
N GLN A 96 8.38 -9.05 9.10
CA GLN A 96 7.08 -9.68 9.32
C GLN A 96 5.87 -8.78 9.01
N ALA A 97 6.06 -7.56 8.52
CA ALA A 97 4.95 -6.68 8.17
C ALA A 97 4.28 -7.13 6.85
N SER A 98 2.95 -7.20 6.84
CA SER A 98 2.13 -7.62 5.69
C SER A 98 1.04 -6.60 5.39
N ALA A 99 0.76 -6.36 4.09
CA ALA A 99 -0.31 -5.46 3.64
C ALA A 99 -1.58 -6.24 3.31
N VAL A 100 -2.72 -5.55 3.41
CA VAL A 100 -3.99 -6.03 2.88
C VAL A 100 -4.10 -5.58 1.42
N ALA A 101 -4.12 -6.52 0.49
CA ALA A 101 -4.30 -6.20 -0.93
C ALA A 101 -5.78 -5.84 -1.22
N ILE A 102 -6.00 -4.70 -1.89
CA ILE A 102 -7.32 -4.31 -2.40
C ILE A 102 -7.34 -4.56 -3.89
N THR A 103 -8.00 -5.64 -4.29
CA THR A 103 -8.31 -5.87 -5.69
C THR A 103 -9.55 -5.07 -6.06
N ALA A 104 -9.39 -4.07 -6.92
CA ALA A 104 -10.52 -3.40 -7.56
C ALA A 104 -11.23 -4.40 -8.48
N GLY A 105 -12.24 -5.10 -7.96
CA GLY A 105 -12.98 -6.11 -8.72
C GLY A 105 -13.58 -7.27 -7.92
N ALA A 106 -13.65 -7.24 -6.59
CA ALA A 106 -14.22 -8.37 -5.81
C ALA A 106 -15.74 -8.62 -6.04
N SER A 107 -16.40 -7.87 -6.94
CA SER A 107 -17.72 -8.19 -7.48
C SER A 107 -17.71 -8.62 -8.96
N ALA A 108 -16.55 -8.72 -9.61
CA ALA A 108 -16.41 -9.12 -11.00
C ALA A 108 -15.40 -10.28 -11.15
N SER A 109 -15.95 -11.49 -11.15
CA SER A 109 -15.37 -12.72 -11.66
C SER A 109 -14.20 -13.36 -10.92
N ALA A 110 -14.49 -14.55 -10.40
CA ALA A 110 -13.59 -15.69 -10.42
C ALA A 110 -12.95 -15.89 -11.82
N SER A 111 -11.80 -16.60 -11.85
CA SER A 111 -11.05 -17.14 -13.02
C SER A 111 -10.00 -16.18 -13.62
N THR A 112 -8.73 -16.51 -13.95
CA THR A 112 -7.90 -17.74 -13.93
C THR A 112 -6.41 -17.34 -14.08
N ALA A 113 -5.49 -17.90 -13.28
CA ALA A 113 -4.14 -18.28 -13.72
C ALA A 113 -3.43 -19.14 -12.65
N GLY A 114 -3.57 -20.46 -12.75
CA GLY A 114 -2.63 -21.42 -12.17
C GLY A 114 -2.82 -21.85 -10.71
N GLY A 115 -3.81 -22.72 -10.46
CA GLY A 115 -3.67 -23.81 -9.49
C GLY A 115 -3.79 -23.49 -7.99
N ALA A 116 -4.95 -23.03 -7.54
CA ALA A 116 -5.59 -23.44 -6.27
C ALA A 116 -6.92 -22.69 -6.15
N SER A 117 -8.02 -23.43 -6.07
CA SER A 117 -9.34 -22.91 -5.76
C SER A 117 -9.37 -22.33 -4.34
N ALA A 118 -9.28 -21.02 -4.19
CA ALA A 118 -9.71 -20.34 -2.97
C ALA A 118 -11.18 -19.92 -3.17
N GLY A 119 -12.07 -20.51 -2.38
CA GLY A 119 -13.50 -20.35 -2.50
C GLY A 119 -13.96 -18.89 -2.43
N ALA A 120 -14.99 -18.59 -3.21
CA ALA A 120 -15.84 -17.42 -3.06
C ALA A 120 -16.55 -17.49 -1.70
N GLY A 121 -15.86 -17.07 -0.65
CA GLY A 121 -16.44 -16.72 0.63
C GLY A 121 -16.30 -15.23 0.81
N SER A 122 -17.42 -14.57 1.08
CA SER A 122 -17.53 -13.17 1.52
C SER A 122 -16.82 -12.94 2.87
N SER A 123 -15.52 -13.17 2.91
CA SER A 123 -14.66 -12.74 4.01
C SER A 123 -14.09 -11.40 3.59
N GLN A 124 -14.81 -10.33 3.95
CA GLN A 124 -14.18 -9.03 4.14
C GLN A 124 -12.95 -9.30 5.00
N ALA A 125 -11.76 -9.31 4.41
CA ALA A 125 -10.54 -9.25 5.18
C ALA A 125 -10.66 -7.97 6.02
N LYS A 126 -10.99 -8.14 7.30
CA LYS A 126 -11.01 -7.07 8.28
C LYS A 126 -9.57 -6.58 8.30
N ALA A 127 -9.32 -5.53 7.53
CA ALA A 127 -8.07 -4.83 7.64
C ALA A 127 -8.03 -4.36 9.09
N ASP A 128 -7.05 -4.84 9.82
CA ASP A 128 -6.78 -4.41 11.18
C ASP A 128 -5.43 -3.70 11.15
N TYR A 129 -5.29 -2.66 11.98
CA TYR A 129 -4.02 -1.98 12.14
C TYR A 129 -2.99 -2.97 12.68
N SER A 130 -1.90 -3.16 11.94
CA SER A 130 -0.76 -3.96 12.39
C SER A 130 0.35 -3.00 12.81
N GLY A 131 0.64 -2.96 14.11
CA GLY A 131 1.63 -2.01 14.65
C GLY A 131 1.23 -0.53 14.49
N GLY A 132 -0.06 -0.22 14.46
CA GLY A 132 -0.58 1.15 14.28
C GLY A 132 -0.71 1.59 12.81
N MET A 133 -0.48 0.70 11.84
CA MET A 133 -0.60 1.00 10.41
C MET A 133 -1.48 0.00 9.67
N ALA A 134 -2.32 0.51 8.77
CA ALA A 134 -3.10 -0.30 7.83
C ALA A 134 -2.68 0.06 6.41
N VAL A 135 -2.22 -0.93 5.65
CA VAL A 135 -1.63 -0.71 4.32
C VAL A 135 -2.48 -1.37 3.27
N PHE A 136 -2.85 -0.60 2.27
CA PHE A 136 -3.64 -1.06 1.14
C PHE A 136 -2.91 -0.78 -0.17
N SER A 137 -2.92 -1.76 -1.07
CA SER A 137 -2.33 -1.62 -2.41
C SER A 137 -3.32 -2.03 -3.48
N ARG A 138 -3.28 -1.34 -4.63
CA ARG A 138 -4.14 -1.57 -5.79
C ARG A 138 -3.32 -1.58 -7.06
N ALA A 139 -3.45 -2.63 -7.86
CA ALA A 139 -2.81 -2.75 -9.17
C ALA A 139 -3.28 -1.64 -10.12
N LYS A 140 -2.37 -1.07 -10.92
CA LYS A 140 -2.72 -0.12 -12.00
C LYS A 140 -2.76 -0.80 -13.37
N GLY A 141 -2.42 -2.09 -13.45
CA GLY A 141 -2.56 -2.96 -14.62
C GLY A 141 -1.98 -4.36 -14.36
N GLY A 142 -2.49 -5.37 -15.06
CA GLY A 142 -2.03 -6.77 -14.97
C GLY A 142 -2.47 -7.52 -13.70
N LEU A 143 -1.98 -8.76 -13.56
CA LEU A 143 -2.12 -9.55 -12.33
C LEU A 143 -1.12 -9.03 -11.28
N MET A 144 -1.61 -8.65 -10.10
CA MET A 144 -0.76 -8.29 -8.97
C MET A 144 -0.48 -9.53 -8.13
N TYR A 145 0.73 -10.06 -8.25
CA TYR A 145 1.23 -11.05 -7.31
C TYR A 145 1.52 -10.35 -5.97
N GLU A 146 1.18 -11.03 -4.88
CA GLU A 146 1.27 -10.60 -3.49
C GLU A 146 2.32 -9.50 -3.20
N ALA A 147 1.87 -8.37 -2.65
CA ALA A 147 2.76 -7.27 -2.29
C ALA A 147 3.35 -7.49 -0.91
N SER A 148 4.60 -7.94 -0.85
CA SER A 148 5.37 -7.94 0.39
C SER A 148 5.70 -6.50 0.82
N LEU A 149 5.40 -6.17 2.08
CA LEU A 149 5.85 -4.91 2.69
C LEU A 149 7.29 -5.00 3.23
N GLY A 150 7.76 -6.22 3.49
CA GLY A 150 9.14 -6.46 3.94
C GLY A 150 10.17 -5.83 3.00
N GLY A 151 11.10 -5.08 3.60
CA GLY A 151 12.17 -4.38 2.88
C GLY A 151 11.75 -3.06 2.22
N GLN A 152 10.51 -2.60 2.40
CA GLN A 152 10.11 -1.26 2.01
C GLN A 152 10.68 -0.23 3.00
N LYS A 153 11.42 0.73 2.46
CA LYS A 153 12.00 1.87 3.16
C LYS A 153 11.29 3.13 2.71
N PHE A 154 11.00 3.99 3.67
CA PHE A 154 10.30 5.24 3.47
C PHE A 154 11.18 6.38 3.96
N SER A 155 11.17 7.48 3.22
CA SER A 155 11.75 8.74 3.66
C SER A 155 10.70 9.84 3.61
N PHE A 156 10.65 10.68 4.64
CA PHE A 156 9.71 11.78 4.73
C PHE A 156 10.43 13.13 4.70
N HIS A 157 9.85 14.10 4.00
CA HIS A 157 10.31 15.47 3.92
C HIS A 157 9.11 16.38 4.21
N PRO A 158 9.07 17.07 5.36
CA PRO A 158 7.98 17.98 5.70
C PRO A 158 7.96 19.19 4.75
N TYR A 159 6.78 19.81 4.60
CA TYR A 159 6.71 21.15 4.04
C TYR A 159 7.14 22.17 5.08
N GLU A 160 7.80 23.24 4.62
CA GLU A 160 8.10 24.42 5.45
C GLU A 160 6.86 25.27 5.72
#